data_AF-A0A9D6IVS9-F1
#
_entry.id   AF-A0A9D6IVS9-F1
#
_cell.length_a   1.000
_cell.length_b   1.000
_cell.length_c   1.000
_cell.angle_alpha   90.00
_cell.angle_beta   90.00
_cell.angle_gamma   90.00
#
_symmetry.space_group_name_H-M   'P 1'
#
loop_
_entity.id
_entity.type
_entity.pdbx_description
1 polymer ?
#
loop_
_entity_poly.entity_id
_entity_poly.type
_entity_poly.pdbx_seq_one_letter_code
_entity_poly.pdbx_strand_id
1 'polypeptide(L)'
;MGQPVNLSSPLVLDARMAGEPARRSIAGQIEFWAQLGRSIEPLLDGMQVLALQKSGKVLSMAACLRSADSPAGRPMFPATNTPAWLGPVLE
;
A
#
# COMPACT_ATOMS: atom_id res chain seq x y z
N MET A 1 18.41 9.54 -17.28
CA MET A 1 17.65 10.79 -17.55
C MET A 1 16.21 10.40 -17.84
N GLY A 2 15.24 10.90 -17.07
CA GLY A 2 13.82 10.59 -17.26
C GLY A 2 13.22 11.42 -18.40
N GLN A 3 12.47 10.78 -19.29
CA GLN A 3 11.76 11.44 -20.38
C GLN A 3 10.65 12.36 -19.82
N PRO A 4 10.41 13.56 -20.40
CA PRO A 4 9.32 14.42 -19.95
C PRO A 4 7.98 13.73 -20.15
N VAL A 5 7.18 13.60 -19.09
CA VAL A 5 5.84 13.03 -19.14
C VAL A 5 4.83 14.13 -18.87
N ASN A 6 3.79 14.23 -19.72
CA ASN A 6 2.69 15.15 -19.50
C ASN A 6 1.77 14.58 -18.40
N LEU A 7 1.63 15.31 -17.30
CA LEU A 7 0.79 14.93 -16.17
C LEU A 7 -0.38 15.89 -16.06
N SER A 8 -1.53 15.37 -15.64
CA SER A 8 -2.71 16.20 -15.43
C SER A 8 -2.49 17.20 -14.28
N SER A 9 -3.02 18.42 -14.44
CA SER A 9 -2.92 19.46 -13.41
C SER A 9 -3.42 19.03 -12.02
N PRO A 10 -4.52 18.26 -11.90
CA PRO A 10 -4.95 17.73 -10.60
C PRO A 10 -3.89 16.83 -9.94
N LEU A 11 -3.28 15.91 -10.69
CA LEU A 11 -2.25 15.02 -10.17
C LEU A 11 -1.02 15.79 -9.68
N VAL A 12 -0.63 16.86 -10.39
CA VAL A 12 0.47 17.73 -10.00
C VAL A 12 0.15 18.47 -8.70
N LEU A 13 -1.08 18.96 -8.53
CA LEU A 13 -1.53 19.61 -7.32
C LEU A 13 -1.55 18.64 -6.13
N ASP A 14 -2.09 17.44 -6.32
CA ASP A 14 -2.12 16.40 -5.29
C ASP A 14 -0.70 16.00 -4.85
N ALA A 15 0.21 15.83 -5.82
CA ALA A 15 1.61 15.51 -5.54
C ALA A 15 2.32 16.62 -4.75
N ARG A 16 2.00 17.89 -5.05
CA ARG A 16 2.53 19.03 -4.26
C ARG A 16 2.02 18.98 -2.83
N MET A 17 0.72 18.81 -2.63
CA MET A 17 0.10 18.82 -1.30
C MET A 17 0.57 17.63 -0.45
N ALA A 18 0.67 16.44 -1.05
CA ALA A 18 1.12 15.23 -0.35
C ALA A 18 2.65 15.22 -0.09
N GLY A 19 3.43 15.86 -0.96
CA GLY A 19 4.88 15.90 -0.87
C GLY A 19 5.42 16.93 0.13
N GLU A 20 4.70 18.04 0.35
CA GLU A 20 5.14 19.15 1.21
C GLU A 20 5.46 18.70 2.65
N PRO A 21 4.61 17.93 3.35
CA PRO A 21 4.90 17.46 4.72
C PRO A 21 6.14 16.56 4.79
N ALA A 22 6.41 15.83 3.70
CA ALA A 22 7.56 14.95 3.57
C ALA A 22 8.79 15.63 2.95
N ARG A 23 8.73 16.95 2.69
CA ARG A 23 9.76 17.75 2.01
C ARG A 23 10.21 17.14 0.68
N ARG A 24 9.29 16.51 -0.04
CA ARG A 24 9.56 15.92 -1.37
C ARG A 24 9.26 16.93 -2.48
N SER A 25 10.04 16.88 -3.55
CA SER A 25 9.66 17.52 -4.81
C SER A 25 8.43 16.83 -5.40
N ILE A 26 7.74 17.49 -6.33
CA ILE A 26 6.59 16.89 -7.05
C ILE A 26 7.02 15.58 -7.73
N ALA A 27 8.16 15.58 -8.43
CA ALA A 27 8.71 14.38 -9.06
C ALA A 27 9.02 13.28 -8.02
N GLY A 28 9.64 13.65 -6.89
CA GLY A 28 9.95 12.69 -5.82
C GLY A 28 8.69 12.12 -5.16
N GLN A 29 7.61 12.89 -5.05
CA GLN A 29 6.33 12.39 -4.54
C GLN A 29 5.65 11.44 -5.53
N ILE A 30 5.71 11.73 -6.83
CA ILE A 30 5.18 10.84 -7.87
C ILE A 30 5.98 9.54 -7.92
N GLU A 31 7.31 9.62 -7.85
CA GLU A 31 8.19 8.44 -7.81
C GLU A 31 7.90 7.58 -6.57
N PHE A 32 7.68 8.20 -5.42
CA PHE A 32 7.27 7.51 -4.20
C PHE A 32 5.96 6.76 -4.38
N TRP A 33 4.93 7.38 -4.97
CA TRP A 33 3.67 6.69 -5.25
C TRP A 33 3.82 5.53 -6.23
N ALA A 34 4.63 5.70 -7.28
CA ALA A 34 4.93 4.62 -8.21
C ALA A 34 5.64 3.44 -7.51
N GLN A 35 6.60 3.74 -6.63
CA GLN A 35 7.30 2.72 -5.85
C GLN A 35 6.37 2.00 -4.87
N LEU A 36 5.48 2.73 -4.22
CA LEU A 36 4.47 2.18 -3.32
C LEU A 36 3.53 1.23 -4.07
N GLY A 37 3.02 1.64 -5.23
CA GLY A 37 2.18 0.79 -6.08
C GLY A 37 2.87 -0.52 -6.46
N ARG A 38 4.13 -0.43 -6.95
CA ARG A 38 4.95 -1.62 -7.30
C ARG A 38 5.21 -2.55 -6.11
N SER A 39 5.31 -2.00 -4.90
CA SER A 39 5.59 -2.80 -3.70
C SER A 39 4.33 -3.53 -3.20
N ILE A 40 3.15 -2.96 -3.47
CA ILE A 40 1.85 -3.53 -3.09
C ILE A 40 1.36 -4.54 -4.15
N GLU A 41 1.72 -4.37 -5.42
CA GLU A 41 1.27 -5.23 -6.53
C GLU A 41 1.46 -6.74 -6.28
N PRO A 42 2.60 -7.25 -5.76
CA PRO A 42 2.77 -8.68 -5.46
C PRO A 42 1.94 -9.19 -4.28
N LEU A 43 1.55 -8.30 -3.37
CA LEU A 43 0.72 -8.65 -2.20
C LEU A 43 -0.76 -8.76 -2.57
N LEU A 44 -1.11 -8.23 -3.74
CA LEU A 44 -2.44 -8.25 -4.28
C LEU A 44 -2.57 -9.40 -5.28
N ASP A 45 -3.08 -10.55 -4.85
CA ASP A 45 -3.47 -11.61 -5.78
C ASP A 45 -4.44 -11.01 -6.82
N GLY A 46 -4.15 -11.19 -8.11
CA GLY A 46 -4.91 -10.58 -9.21
C GLY A 46 -6.42 -10.89 -9.13
N MET A 47 -6.79 -12.04 -8.58
CA MET A 47 -8.20 -12.38 -8.33
C MET A 47 -8.82 -11.57 -7.19
N GLN A 48 -8.06 -11.28 -6.14
CA GLN A 48 -8.50 -10.45 -5.02
C GLN A 48 -8.64 -8.98 -5.42
N VAL A 49 -7.76 -8.48 -6.32
CA VAL A 49 -7.90 -7.12 -6.90
C VAL A 49 -9.15 -6.99 -7.71
N LEU A 50 -9.43 -7.95 -8.60
CA LEU A 50 -10.64 -7.95 -9.42
C LEU A 50 -11.88 -8.08 -8.55
N ALA A 51 -11.84 -8.90 -7.49
CA ALA A 51 -12.92 -9.00 -6.51
C ALA A 51 -13.13 -7.67 -5.77
N LEU A 52 -12.06 -6.99 -5.34
CA LEU A 52 -12.13 -5.68 -4.68
C LEU A 52 -12.71 -4.60 -5.60
N GLN A 53 -12.23 -4.50 -6.85
CA GLN A 53 -12.77 -3.57 -7.85
C GLN A 53 -14.26 -3.83 -8.13
N LYS A 54 -14.65 -5.10 -8.29
CA LYS A 54 -16.05 -5.49 -8.53
C LYS A 54 -16.94 -5.29 -7.32
N SER A 55 -16.39 -5.40 -6.10
CA SER A 55 -17.19 -5.30 -4.87
C SER A 55 -17.76 -3.90 -4.62
N GLY A 56 -17.26 -2.87 -5.31
CA GLY A 56 -17.74 -1.49 -5.18
C GLY A 56 -17.64 -0.89 -3.77
N LYS A 57 -17.13 -1.66 -2.79
CA LYS A 57 -16.93 -1.24 -1.41
C LYS A 57 -15.65 -0.42 -1.37
N VAL A 58 -15.77 0.84 -1.78
CA VAL A 58 -14.78 1.87 -1.52
C VAL A 58 -14.86 2.20 -0.02
N LEU A 59 -14.37 1.29 0.82
CA LEU A 59 -13.87 1.72 2.12
C LEU A 59 -12.68 2.63 1.81
N SER A 60 -12.71 3.85 2.33
CA SER A 60 -11.54 4.72 2.20
C SER A 60 -10.33 3.98 2.79
N MET A 61 -9.16 4.11 2.17
CA MET A 61 -7.93 3.51 2.68
C MET A 61 -7.74 3.82 4.17
N ALA A 62 -8.11 5.03 4.60
CA ALA A 62 -8.11 5.42 6.00
C ALA A 62 -9.02 4.56 6.90
N ALA A 63 -10.19 4.15 6.41
CA ALA A 63 -11.08 3.22 7.12
C ALA A 63 -10.47 1.82 7.23
N CYS A 64 -9.87 1.32 6.14
CA CYS A 64 -9.17 0.03 6.16
C CYS A 64 -7.97 0.04 7.11
N LEU A 65 -7.19 1.13 7.12
CA LEU A 65 -6.03 1.29 8.01
C LEU A 65 -6.45 1.31 9.49
N ARG A 66 -7.58 1.95 9.84
CA ARG A 66 -8.11 1.91 11.21
C ARG A 66 -8.47 0.49 11.67
N SER A 67 -8.88 -0.38 10.75
CA SER A 67 -9.17 -1.79 11.06
C SER A 67 -7.98 -2.72 10.90
N ALA A 68 -6.83 -2.26 10.37
CA ALA A 68 -5.70 -3.13 10.05
C ALA A 68 -5.14 -3.85 11.29
N ASP A 69 -5.14 -3.17 12.44
CA ASP A 69 -4.70 -3.77 13.71
C ASP A 69 -5.77 -4.62 14.41
N SER A 70 -7.01 -4.58 13.93
CA SER A 70 -8.09 -5.38 14.49
C SER A 70 -7.94 -6.86 14.12
N PRO A 71 -8.56 -7.79 14.88
CA PRO A 71 -8.58 -9.21 14.53
C PRO A 71 -9.12 -9.49 13.12
N ALA A 72 -9.95 -8.59 12.57
CA ALA A 72 -10.48 -8.68 11.21
C ALA A 72 -9.49 -8.21 10.12
N GLY A 73 -8.52 -7.37 10.47
CA GLY A 73 -7.51 -6.82 9.55
C GLY A 73 -6.17 -7.55 9.60
N ARG A 74 -5.90 -8.30 10.67
CA ARG A 74 -4.73 -9.16 10.76
C ARG A 74 -5.00 -10.47 10.03
N PRO A 75 -4.16 -10.91 9.08
CA PRO A 75 -4.26 -12.27 8.59
C PRO A 75 -4.11 -13.21 9.77
N MET A 76 -5.12 -14.04 10.00
CA MET A 76 -5.04 -15.12 10.97
C MET A 76 -4.01 -16.11 10.41
N PHE A 77 -2.77 -16.03 10.88
CA PHE A 77 -1.82 -17.10 10.66
C PHE A 77 -2.35 -18.31 11.44
N PRO A 78 -2.80 -19.39 10.77
CA PRO A 78 -3.20 -20.59 11.50
C PRO A 78 -1.99 -21.04 12.32
N ALA A 79 -2.22 -21.39 13.58
CA ALA A 79 -1.22 -21.69 14.61
C ALA A 79 -0.25 -22.86 14.30
N THR A 80 -0.26 -23.38 13.08
CA THR A 80 0.52 -24.53 12.61
C THR A 80 1.71 -24.17 11.73
N ASN A 81 1.97 -22.89 11.42
CA ASN A 81 3.18 -22.50 10.68
C ASN A 81 4.12 -21.66 11.53
N THR A 82 4.75 -22.31 12.52
CA THR A 82 5.96 -21.79 13.17
C THR A 82 7.04 -21.61 12.10
N PRO A 83 7.52 -20.39 11.83
CA PRO A 83 8.63 -20.19 10.92
C PRO A 83 9.90 -20.83 11.48
N ALA A 84 10.66 -21.53 10.63
CA ALA A 84 11.89 -22.25 11.00
C ALA A 84 13.02 -21.38 11.62
N TRP A 85 12.83 -20.06 11.71
CA TRP A 85 13.76 -19.10 12.32
C TRP A 85 13.38 -18.67 13.75
N LEU A 86 12.21 -19.09 14.26
CA LEU A 86 11.91 -19.00 15.69
C LEU A 86 12.48 -20.26 16.36
N GLY A 87 13.74 -20.17 16.78
CA GLY A 87 14.37 -21.18 17.63
C GLY A 87 13.62 -21.36 18.95
N PRO A 88 13.75 -22.52 19.62
CA PRO A 88 13.00 -22.81 20.83
C PRO A 88 13.38 -21.81 21.91
N VAL A 89 12.38 -21.09 22.43
CA VAL A 89 12.50 -20.36 23.69
C VAL A 89 12.62 -21.43 24.78
N LEU A 90 13.85 -21.65 25.24
CA LEU A 90 14.11 -22.45 26.43
C LEU A 90 13.55 -21.72 27.65
N GLU A 91 12.79 -22.46 28.47
CA GLU A 91 12.46 -22.10 29.84
C GLU A 91 13.70 -21.98 30.73
#